data_AF-A0A225UYS1-F1
#
_entry.id   AF-A0A225UYS1-F1
#
_cell.length_a   1.000
_cell.length_b   1.000
_cell.length_c   1.000
_cell.angle_alpha   90.00
_cell.angle_beta   90.00
_cell.angle_gamma   90.00
#
_symmetry.space_group_name_H-M   'P 1'
#
loop_
_entity.id
_entity.type
_entity.pdbx_description
1 polymer ?
#
loop_
_entity_poly.entity_id
_entity_poly.type
_entity_poly.pdbx_seq_one_letter_code
_entity_poly.pdbx_strand_id
1 'polypeptide(L)'
;MEELDGAIVEKGQRTGPYQHLCILNENVFEHILSFLSNQALTKLHGVTGDNYPKCEPLLAPYCCECENDNPKFDDICRDCESKMDDYTPFVAKEVATTVYGLKIRELATIPQFSSSGATVYSCVDLENYLIRKYGSKMGWLREIARRDMVTKKIQVIEQQPWEERERFVESLAPGFSVYALLIGLEESNKGFLLQCGRRFDALTTALKARGLQLRPESKVCEHFILSGSGKIAKVVDAMEELRFLNGCTDYPRRCRKIENILNDSEIKQERMEEAKMELCIAYLENHRGLDLPRKWENCRSRFEEVQQAGGIPQCEVRYIYSE
;
A
#
# COMPACT_ATOMS: atom_id res chain seq x y z
N MET A 1 -33.87 42.58 -15.86
CA MET A 1 -34.66 41.43 -15.39
C MET A 1 -34.32 40.31 -16.35
N GLU A 2 -33.09 39.80 -16.16
CA GLU A 2 -32.81 38.58 -15.37
C GLU A 2 -33.13 37.37 -16.27
N GLU A 3 -32.15 36.86 -17.01
CA GLU A 3 -31.16 35.85 -16.55
C GLU A 3 -31.82 34.70 -15.80
N LEU A 4 -31.73 33.48 -16.37
CA LEU A 4 -30.92 32.44 -15.73
C LEU A 4 -30.68 31.27 -16.69
N ASP A 5 -29.42 31.22 -17.09
CA ASP A 5 -28.58 30.08 -17.44
C ASP A 5 -29.14 28.67 -17.19
N GLY A 6 -29.11 27.89 -18.26
CA GLY A 6 -29.00 26.42 -18.22
C GLY A 6 -27.81 26.00 -19.06
N ALA A 7 -26.62 26.17 -18.52
CA ALA A 7 -25.36 25.74 -19.13
C ALA A 7 -25.31 24.21 -19.32
N ILE A 8 -25.06 23.83 -20.57
CA ILE A 8 -24.06 22.84 -21.01
C ILE A 8 -23.94 21.57 -20.16
N VAL A 9 -24.53 20.48 -20.68
CA VAL A 9 -23.86 19.18 -20.66
C VAL A 9 -23.53 18.85 -22.11
N GLU A 10 -22.29 19.14 -22.51
CA GLU A 10 -21.68 18.64 -23.75
C GLU A 10 -21.77 17.10 -23.73
N LYS A 11 -22.77 16.55 -24.43
CA LYS A 11 -22.69 15.18 -24.89
C LYS A 11 -21.60 15.15 -25.95
N GLY A 12 -20.46 14.57 -25.61
CA GLY A 12 -19.31 14.43 -26.51
C GLY A 12 -19.75 14.07 -27.94
N GLN A 13 -19.33 14.89 -28.90
CA GLN A 13 -19.54 14.63 -30.31
C GLN A 13 -18.87 13.30 -30.66
N ARG A 14 -19.69 12.29 -30.97
CA ARG A 14 -19.23 10.98 -31.44
C ARG A 14 -18.73 11.12 -32.87
N THR A 15 -17.44 11.45 -33.02
CA THR A 15 -16.75 11.51 -34.31
C THR A 15 -16.18 10.13 -34.66
N GLY A 16 -17.06 9.19 -35.01
CA GLY A 16 -16.68 7.88 -35.55
C GLY A 16 -16.89 7.80 -37.07
N PRO A 17 -16.09 7.03 -37.82
CA PRO A 17 -16.10 6.98 -39.30
C PRO A 17 -17.37 6.37 -39.94
N TYR A 18 -18.39 6.02 -39.15
CA TYR A 18 -19.59 5.28 -39.60
C TYR A 18 -20.91 6.06 -39.47
N GLN A 19 -20.87 7.39 -39.35
CA GLN A 19 -22.07 8.26 -39.28
C GLN A 19 -23.03 8.18 -40.49
N HIS A 20 -22.70 7.39 -41.52
CA HIS A 20 -23.45 7.32 -42.79
C HIS A 20 -24.09 5.96 -43.08
N LEU A 21 -24.25 5.08 -42.08
CA LEU A 21 -25.07 3.88 -42.24
C LEU A 21 -26.55 4.27 -42.42
N CYS A 22 -26.99 4.36 -43.67
CA CYS A 22 -28.35 4.69 -44.00
C CYS A 22 -29.25 3.45 -43.83
N ILE A 23 -30.00 3.40 -42.74
CA ILE A 23 -30.99 2.35 -42.50
C ILE A 23 -32.19 2.62 -43.41
N LEU A 24 -32.28 1.88 -44.52
CA LEU A 24 -33.36 2.03 -45.50
C LEU A 24 -34.71 1.51 -44.98
N ASN A 25 -34.70 0.61 -43.99
CA ASN A 25 -35.90 0.06 -43.35
C ASN A 25 -35.58 -0.37 -41.91
N GLU A 26 -36.16 0.34 -40.94
CA GLU A 26 -35.92 0.11 -39.51
C GLU A 26 -36.39 -1.28 -39.05
N ASN A 27 -37.51 -1.78 -39.58
CA ASN A 27 -38.02 -3.10 -39.21
C ASN A 27 -37.11 -4.24 -39.69
N VAL A 28 -36.56 -4.11 -40.90
CA VAL A 28 -35.59 -5.09 -41.43
C VAL A 28 -34.28 -5.01 -40.65
N PHE A 29 -33.85 -3.81 -40.29
CA PHE A 29 -32.63 -3.62 -39.50
C PHE A 29 -32.76 -4.20 -38.10
N GLU A 30 -33.86 -3.94 -37.38
CA GLU A 30 -34.16 -4.56 -36.08
C GLU A 30 -34.25 -6.08 -36.18
N HIS A 31 -34.80 -6.60 -37.29
CA HIS A 31 -34.81 -8.04 -37.54
C HIS A 31 -33.39 -8.58 -37.71
N ILE A 32 -32.51 -7.90 -38.45
CA ILE A 32 -31.09 -8.27 -38.59
C ILE A 32 -30.38 -8.25 -37.24
N LEU A 33 -30.55 -7.17 -36.46
CA LEU A 33 -29.99 -7.05 -35.11
C LEU A 33 -30.41 -8.21 -34.20
N SER A 34 -31.62 -8.75 -34.40
CA SER A 34 -32.13 -9.88 -33.61
C SER A 34 -31.37 -11.20 -33.83
N PHE A 35 -30.65 -11.36 -34.95
CA PHE A 35 -29.83 -12.54 -35.25
C PHE A 35 -28.38 -12.39 -34.81
N LEU A 36 -27.94 -11.18 -34.45
CA LEU A 36 -26.56 -10.93 -34.07
C LEU A 36 -26.28 -11.44 -32.65
N SER A 37 -25.09 -12.00 -32.46
CA SER A 37 -24.56 -12.33 -31.13
C SER A 37 -24.37 -11.07 -30.30
N ASN A 38 -24.34 -11.21 -28.98
CA ASN A 38 -24.02 -10.11 -28.07
C ASN A 38 -22.64 -9.50 -28.38
N GLN A 39 -21.68 -10.33 -28.79
CA GLN A 39 -20.36 -9.87 -29.23
C GLN A 39 -20.43 -9.04 -30.51
N ALA A 40 -21.20 -9.47 -31.52
CA ALA A 40 -21.40 -8.71 -32.75
C ALA A 40 -22.12 -7.38 -32.47
N LEU A 41 -23.14 -7.40 -31.62
CA LEU A 41 -23.84 -6.19 -31.18
C LEU A 41 -22.94 -5.25 -30.38
N THR A 42 -22.04 -5.76 -29.54
CA THR A 42 -21.10 -4.92 -28.76
C THR A 42 -20.03 -4.29 -29.66
N LYS A 43 -19.50 -5.03 -30.64
CA LYS A 43 -18.60 -4.48 -31.66
C LYS A 43 -19.31 -3.38 -32.46
N LEU A 44 -20.54 -3.65 -32.91
CA LEU A 44 -21.35 -2.69 -33.64
C LEU A 44 -21.64 -1.44 -32.79
N HIS A 45 -21.97 -1.60 -31.50
CA HIS A 45 -22.14 -0.50 -30.53
C HIS A 45 -20.87 0.34 -30.41
N GLY A 46 -19.70 -0.28 -30.27
CA GLY A 46 -18.42 0.44 -30.17
C GLY A 46 -18.05 1.20 -31.45
N VAL A 47 -18.39 0.65 -32.61
CA VAL A 47 -18.08 1.22 -33.93
C VAL A 47 -19.01 2.36 -34.33
N THR A 48 -20.32 2.20 -34.08
CA THR A 48 -21.36 3.19 -34.45
C THR A 48 -21.61 4.21 -33.33
N GLY A 49 -21.31 3.84 -32.09
CA GLY A 49 -21.73 4.55 -30.89
C GLY A 49 -23.19 4.28 -30.51
N ASP A 50 -23.99 3.62 -31.36
CA ASP A 50 -25.44 3.45 -31.14
C ASP A 50 -25.75 2.47 -30.01
N ASN A 51 -26.87 2.71 -29.33
CA ASN A 51 -27.31 1.85 -28.22
C ASN A 51 -28.29 0.77 -28.71
N TYR A 52 -27.80 -0.45 -28.94
CA TYR A 52 -28.63 -1.57 -29.38
C TYR A 52 -29.31 -2.29 -28.20
N PRO A 53 -30.65 -2.48 -28.20
CA PRO A 53 -31.40 -2.98 -27.04
C PRO A 53 -31.01 -4.36 -26.49
N LYS A 54 -30.42 -5.22 -27.32
CA LYS A 54 -29.98 -6.57 -26.93
C LYS A 54 -28.49 -6.66 -26.62
N CYS A 55 -27.78 -5.53 -26.67
CA CYS A 55 -26.37 -5.45 -26.36
C CYS A 55 -26.19 -5.37 -24.84
N GLU A 56 -25.43 -6.32 -24.28
CA GLU A 56 -24.95 -6.37 -22.91
C GLU A 56 -23.41 -6.27 -22.93
N PRO A 57 -22.82 -5.06 -23.02
CA PRO A 57 -21.36 -4.88 -23.17
C PRO A 57 -20.54 -5.44 -22.02
N LEU A 58 -21.12 -5.53 -20.81
CA LEU A 58 -20.47 -6.14 -19.64
C LEU A 58 -20.22 -7.64 -19.81
N LEU A 59 -20.94 -8.26 -20.74
CA LEU A 59 -20.73 -9.63 -21.15
C LEU A 59 -19.64 -9.71 -22.23
N ALA A 60 -19.20 -8.63 -22.86
CA ALA A 60 -18.33 -8.70 -24.04
C ALA A 60 -16.88 -9.21 -23.92
N PRO A 61 -16.28 -9.60 -22.76
CA PRO A 61 -15.00 -10.32 -22.81
C PRO A 61 -15.18 -11.75 -23.37
N TYR A 62 -15.28 -11.90 -24.69
CA TYR A 62 -15.49 -13.19 -25.40
C TYR A 62 -14.51 -13.44 -26.56
N CYS A 63 -14.21 -14.73 -26.84
CA CYS A 63 -13.13 -15.20 -27.75
C CYS A 63 -13.07 -14.34 -29.02
N CYS A 64 -11.98 -13.57 -29.20
CA CYS A 64 -11.81 -12.71 -30.36
C CYS A 64 -11.68 -13.50 -31.67
N GLU A 65 -11.26 -14.77 -31.57
CA GLU A 65 -11.04 -15.66 -32.71
C GLU A 65 -12.32 -16.18 -33.37
N CYS A 66 -13.45 -16.30 -32.64
CA CYS A 66 -14.63 -16.99 -33.17
C CYS A 66 -15.91 -16.15 -33.27
N GLU A 67 -15.89 -14.90 -32.81
CA GLU A 67 -17.04 -13.96 -32.86
C GLU A 67 -18.36 -14.49 -32.25
N ASN A 68 -18.28 -15.56 -31.46
CA ASN A 68 -19.41 -16.17 -30.77
C ASN A 68 -19.46 -15.77 -29.30
N ASP A 69 -20.68 -15.77 -28.72
CA ASP A 69 -20.94 -15.54 -27.30
C ASP A 69 -20.49 -16.74 -26.44
N ASN A 70 -19.21 -17.05 -26.51
CA ASN A 70 -18.57 -18.15 -25.82
C ASN A 70 -17.75 -17.61 -24.63
N PRO A 71 -17.95 -18.14 -23.41
CA PRO A 71 -17.13 -17.83 -22.25
C PRO A 71 -15.65 -18.02 -22.57
N LYS A 72 -14.83 -17.04 -22.20
CA LYS A 72 -13.37 -17.16 -22.22
C LYS A 72 -12.89 -17.78 -20.91
N PHE A 73 -11.92 -18.67 -21.03
CA PHE A 73 -11.06 -19.14 -19.95
C PHE A 73 -9.64 -18.75 -20.39
N ASP A 74 -9.00 -17.81 -19.70
CA ASP A 74 -7.70 -17.24 -20.11
C ASP A 74 -7.64 -16.77 -21.59
N ASP A 75 -8.48 -15.77 -21.90
CA ASP A 75 -8.53 -15.04 -23.18
C ASP A 75 -9.10 -15.75 -24.42
N ILE A 76 -9.30 -17.07 -24.39
CA ILE A 76 -9.92 -17.85 -25.48
C ILE A 76 -11.08 -18.70 -24.97
N CYS A 77 -12.04 -19.04 -25.83
CA CYS A 77 -13.11 -19.96 -25.43
C CYS A 77 -12.68 -21.41 -25.66
N ARG A 78 -13.32 -22.36 -24.97
CA ARG A 78 -13.04 -23.80 -25.13
C ARG A 78 -13.08 -24.27 -26.60
N ASP A 79 -14.02 -23.78 -27.40
CA ASP A 79 -14.12 -24.17 -28.81
C ASP A 79 -12.95 -23.61 -29.65
N CYS A 80 -12.35 -22.49 -29.24
CA CYS A 80 -11.11 -21.95 -29.79
C CYS A 80 -9.90 -22.76 -29.28
N GLU A 81 -9.84 -22.99 -27.97
CA GLU A 81 -8.77 -23.70 -27.25
C GLU A 81 -8.63 -25.16 -27.70
N SER A 82 -9.75 -25.85 -27.95
CA SER A 82 -9.77 -27.25 -28.43
C SER A 82 -9.12 -27.48 -29.80
N LYS A 83 -8.81 -26.40 -30.52
CA LYS A 83 -8.08 -26.44 -31.79
C LYS A 83 -6.57 -26.27 -31.62
N MET A 84 -6.10 -26.01 -30.40
CA MET A 84 -4.68 -25.87 -30.06
C MET A 84 -4.07 -27.22 -29.71
N ASP A 85 -2.77 -27.36 -29.96
CA ASP A 85 -2.03 -28.61 -29.78
C ASP A 85 -1.88 -29.03 -28.31
N ASP A 86 -2.01 -28.08 -27.37
CA ASP A 86 -1.84 -28.24 -25.92
C ASP A 86 -3.18 -28.28 -25.15
N TYR A 87 -4.30 -28.45 -25.86
CA TYR A 87 -5.62 -28.49 -25.25
C TYR A 87 -5.74 -29.53 -24.14
N THR A 88 -6.10 -29.08 -22.95
CA THR A 88 -6.37 -29.95 -21.80
C THR A 88 -7.87 -29.95 -21.48
N PRO A 89 -8.61 -31.05 -21.71
CA PRO A 89 -10.06 -31.09 -21.49
C PRO A 89 -10.49 -31.19 -20.02
N PHE A 90 -9.53 -31.09 -19.10
CA PHE A 90 -9.74 -31.24 -17.66
C PHE A 90 -9.16 -30.05 -16.90
N VAL A 91 -9.90 -29.56 -15.91
CA VAL A 91 -9.46 -28.45 -15.06
C VAL A 91 -9.40 -28.87 -13.60
N ALA A 92 -8.46 -28.28 -12.86
CA ALA A 92 -8.36 -28.45 -11.43
C ALA A 92 -9.58 -27.82 -10.71
N LYS A 93 -9.80 -28.26 -9.47
CA LYS A 93 -10.84 -27.74 -8.59
C LYS A 93 -10.81 -26.21 -8.49
N GLU A 94 -9.61 -25.64 -8.36
CA GLU A 94 -9.39 -24.20 -8.20
C GLU A 94 -9.96 -23.45 -9.41
N VAL A 95 -9.61 -23.88 -10.62
CA VAL A 95 -10.07 -23.31 -11.90
C VAL A 95 -11.59 -23.45 -12.04
N ALA A 96 -12.17 -24.57 -11.65
CA ALA A 96 -13.62 -24.77 -11.66
C ALA A 96 -14.35 -23.76 -10.74
N THR A 97 -13.74 -23.38 -9.61
CA THR A 97 -14.34 -22.38 -8.71
C THR A 97 -14.08 -20.93 -9.14
N THR A 98 -12.85 -20.62 -9.56
CA THR A 98 -12.43 -19.24 -9.84
C THR A 98 -12.95 -18.80 -11.21
N VAL A 99 -12.80 -19.64 -12.23
CA VAL A 99 -13.12 -19.30 -13.62
C VAL A 99 -14.55 -19.67 -13.99
N TYR A 100 -14.99 -20.89 -13.68
CA TYR A 100 -16.36 -21.34 -14.00
C TYR A 100 -17.42 -20.81 -13.00
N GLY A 101 -16.99 -20.29 -11.86
CA GLY A 101 -17.87 -19.71 -10.85
C GLY A 101 -18.65 -20.73 -10.02
N LEU A 102 -18.22 -22.00 -10.02
CA LEU A 102 -18.86 -23.06 -9.23
C LEU A 102 -18.52 -22.92 -7.74
N LYS A 103 -19.50 -23.19 -6.89
CA LYS A 103 -19.29 -23.35 -5.44
C LYS A 103 -18.74 -24.74 -5.16
N ILE A 104 -17.92 -24.87 -4.12
CA ILE A 104 -17.34 -26.17 -3.71
C ILE A 104 -18.42 -27.24 -3.50
N ARG A 105 -19.59 -26.87 -2.98
CA ARG A 105 -20.72 -27.80 -2.76
C ARG A 105 -21.33 -28.32 -4.06
N GLU A 106 -21.24 -27.56 -5.13
CA GLU A 106 -21.79 -27.90 -6.45
C GLU A 106 -20.89 -28.89 -7.17
N LEU A 107 -19.58 -28.80 -6.95
CA LEU A 107 -18.60 -29.75 -7.50
C LEU A 107 -18.84 -31.19 -7.04
N ALA A 108 -19.43 -31.40 -5.86
CA ALA A 108 -19.80 -32.73 -5.38
C ALA A 108 -20.86 -33.44 -6.25
N THR A 109 -21.59 -32.69 -7.06
CA THR A 109 -22.64 -33.22 -7.96
C THR A 109 -22.15 -33.45 -9.38
N ILE A 110 -20.89 -33.11 -9.68
CA ILE A 110 -20.29 -33.19 -11.02
C ILE A 110 -19.30 -34.35 -11.03
N PRO A 111 -19.25 -35.17 -12.10
CA PRO A 111 -18.26 -36.23 -12.24
C PRO A 111 -16.84 -35.72 -12.02
N GLN A 112 -16.11 -36.39 -11.13
CA GLN A 112 -14.73 -36.06 -10.79
C GLN A 112 -13.79 -37.16 -11.27
N PHE A 113 -12.61 -36.76 -11.74
CA PHE A 113 -11.57 -37.66 -12.19
C PHE A 113 -10.34 -37.47 -11.31
N SER A 114 -9.67 -38.57 -10.99
CA SER A 114 -8.40 -38.53 -10.25
C SER A 114 -7.26 -38.68 -11.24
N SER A 115 -6.41 -37.66 -11.37
CA SER A 115 -5.19 -37.70 -12.17
C SER A 115 -3.99 -37.34 -11.28
N SER A 116 -3.02 -38.25 -11.18
CA SER A 116 -1.78 -38.03 -10.40
C SER A 116 -1.99 -37.51 -8.96
N GLY A 117 -3.06 -37.95 -8.29
CA GLY A 117 -3.40 -37.53 -6.92
C GLY A 117 -4.18 -36.22 -6.81
N ALA A 118 -4.45 -35.53 -7.91
CA ALA A 118 -5.27 -34.33 -7.96
C ALA A 118 -6.69 -34.64 -8.49
N THR A 119 -7.70 -33.98 -7.91
CA THR A 119 -9.08 -34.02 -8.42
C THR A 119 -9.23 -33.04 -9.57
N VAL A 120 -9.60 -33.55 -10.73
CA VAL A 120 -9.86 -32.76 -11.94
C VAL A 120 -11.28 -33.00 -12.45
N TYR A 121 -11.80 -32.03 -13.19
CA TYR A 121 -13.16 -32.02 -13.71
C TYR A 121 -13.13 -31.80 -15.22
N SER A 122 -13.96 -32.53 -15.95
CA SER A 122 -14.14 -32.33 -17.40
C SER A 122 -14.75 -30.96 -17.68
N CYS A 123 -14.13 -30.16 -18.53
CA CYS A 123 -14.68 -28.85 -18.94
C CYS A 123 -16.10 -28.98 -19.49
N VAL A 124 -16.36 -30.04 -20.27
CA VAL A 124 -17.68 -30.32 -20.86
C VAL A 124 -18.73 -30.57 -19.78
N ASP A 125 -18.40 -31.32 -18.74
CA ASP A 125 -19.34 -31.63 -17.66
C ASP A 125 -19.65 -30.38 -16.82
N LEU A 126 -18.65 -29.55 -16.56
CA LEU A 126 -18.83 -28.26 -15.88
C LEU A 126 -19.74 -27.32 -16.69
N GLU A 127 -19.48 -27.15 -17.99
CA GLU A 127 -20.31 -26.31 -18.86
C GLU A 127 -21.74 -26.84 -18.95
N ASN A 128 -21.93 -28.14 -19.16
CA ASN A 128 -23.25 -28.76 -19.23
C ASN A 128 -24.04 -28.56 -17.94
N TYR A 129 -23.38 -28.69 -16.78
CA TYR A 129 -23.99 -28.39 -15.49
C TYR A 129 -24.46 -26.93 -15.42
N LEU A 130 -23.59 -25.99 -15.80
CA LEU A 130 -23.86 -24.55 -15.72
C LEU A 130 -24.97 -24.13 -16.71
N ILE A 131 -24.96 -24.67 -17.93
CA ILE A 131 -26.03 -24.43 -18.91
C ILE A 131 -27.36 -24.97 -18.39
N ARG A 132 -27.40 -26.17 -17.79
CA ARG A 132 -28.62 -26.72 -17.18
C ARG A 132 -29.11 -25.86 -16.02
N LYS A 133 -28.19 -25.36 -15.18
CA LYS A 133 -28.50 -24.56 -14.01
C LYS A 133 -29.03 -23.17 -14.36
N TYR A 134 -28.42 -22.51 -15.35
CA TYR A 134 -28.72 -21.13 -15.73
C TYR A 134 -29.55 -21.02 -17.03
N GLY A 135 -30.00 -22.16 -17.57
CA GLY A 135 -30.88 -22.29 -18.74
C GLY A 135 -30.20 -22.06 -20.09
N SER A 136 -29.08 -21.34 -20.14
CA SER A 136 -28.32 -21.07 -21.36
C SER A 136 -26.89 -20.65 -21.05
N LYS A 137 -26.04 -20.64 -22.08
CA LYS A 137 -24.67 -20.08 -22.00
C LYS A 137 -24.69 -18.62 -21.56
N MET A 138 -25.58 -17.81 -22.14
CA MET A 138 -25.78 -16.41 -21.76
C MET A 138 -26.30 -16.23 -20.34
N GLY A 139 -27.19 -17.11 -19.87
CA GLY A 139 -27.67 -17.09 -18.49
C GLY A 139 -26.53 -17.32 -17.48
N TRP A 140 -25.65 -18.28 -17.77
CA TRP A 140 -24.47 -18.53 -16.97
C TRP A 140 -23.49 -17.34 -16.97
N LEU A 141 -23.24 -16.76 -18.15
CA LEU A 141 -22.36 -15.61 -18.33
C LEU A 141 -22.81 -14.39 -17.52
N ARG A 142 -24.12 -14.11 -17.50
CA ARG A 142 -24.70 -13.05 -16.63
C ARG A 142 -24.38 -13.27 -15.16
N GLU A 143 -24.38 -14.51 -14.71
CA GLU A 143 -24.07 -14.83 -13.32
C GLU A 143 -22.58 -14.62 -12.99
N ILE A 144 -21.66 -15.01 -13.88
CA ILE A 144 -20.23 -14.71 -13.74
C ILE A 144 -20.02 -13.20 -13.68
N ALA A 145 -20.57 -12.45 -14.64
CA ALA A 145 -20.40 -11.00 -14.68
C ALA A 145 -20.97 -10.31 -13.43
N ARG A 146 -22.11 -10.79 -12.92
CA ARG A 146 -22.69 -10.31 -11.66
C ARG A 146 -21.77 -10.57 -10.47
N ARG A 147 -21.20 -11.78 -10.38
CA ARG A 147 -20.23 -12.14 -9.33
C ARG A 147 -19.00 -11.23 -9.39
N ASP A 148 -18.41 -11.07 -10.57
CA ASP A 148 -17.19 -10.29 -10.74
C ASP A 148 -17.41 -8.80 -10.44
N MET A 149 -18.58 -8.25 -10.81
CA MET A 149 -18.97 -6.90 -10.42
C MET A 149 -19.07 -6.75 -8.90
N VAL A 150 -19.67 -7.73 -8.21
CA VAL A 150 -19.76 -7.70 -6.74
C VAL A 150 -18.37 -7.79 -6.11
N THR A 151 -17.52 -8.71 -6.58
CA THR A 151 -16.13 -8.83 -6.12
C THR A 151 -15.37 -7.53 -6.31
N LYS A 152 -15.47 -6.91 -7.49
CA LYS A 152 -14.83 -5.62 -7.78
C LYS A 152 -15.34 -4.50 -6.87
N LYS A 153 -16.66 -4.45 -6.60
CA LYS A 153 -17.23 -3.49 -5.65
C LYS A 153 -16.68 -3.69 -4.24
N ILE A 154 -16.57 -4.94 -3.78
CA ILE A 154 -16.00 -5.27 -2.46
C ILE A 154 -14.54 -4.82 -2.42
N GLN A 155 -13.74 -5.16 -3.42
CA GLN A 155 -12.33 -4.74 -3.49
C GLN A 155 -12.16 -3.22 -3.44
N VAL A 156 -12.99 -2.48 -4.18
CA VAL A 156 -12.98 -1.00 -4.14
C VAL A 156 -13.32 -0.49 -2.74
N ILE A 157 -14.35 -1.05 -2.09
CA ILE A 157 -14.75 -0.67 -0.73
C ILE A 157 -13.64 -1.00 0.29
N GLU A 158 -12.96 -2.14 0.13
CA GLU A 158 -11.86 -2.55 1.01
C GLU A 158 -10.59 -1.71 0.81
N GLN A 159 -10.30 -1.28 -0.43
CA GLN A 159 -9.14 -0.46 -0.75
C GLN A 159 -9.33 1.02 -0.41
N GLN A 160 -10.58 1.51 -0.47
CA GLN A 160 -10.88 2.93 -0.27
C GLN A 160 -10.34 3.51 1.06
N PRO A 161 -10.50 2.85 2.23
CA PRO A 161 -9.94 3.35 3.49
C PRO A 161 -8.41 3.49 3.46
N TRP A 162 -7.72 2.56 2.79
CA TRP A 162 -6.26 2.59 2.69
C TRP A 162 -5.79 3.74 1.80
N GLU A 163 -6.40 3.91 0.63
CA GLU A 163 -6.09 5.02 -0.28
C GLU A 163 -6.42 6.38 0.33
N GLU A 164 -7.53 6.50 1.08
CA GLU A 164 -7.88 7.72 1.79
C GLU A 164 -6.89 8.04 2.90
N ARG A 165 -6.39 7.01 3.60
CA ARG A 165 -5.36 7.14 4.62
C ARG A 165 -4.03 7.59 4.02
N GLU A 166 -3.57 6.94 2.95
CA GLU A 166 -2.32 7.31 2.26
C GLU A 166 -2.38 8.75 1.78
N ARG A 167 -3.43 9.13 1.05
CA ARG A 167 -3.64 10.52 0.60
C ARG A 167 -3.66 11.51 1.77
N PHE A 168 -4.28 11.13 2.89
CA PHE A 168 -4.28 11.98 4.08
C PHE A 168 -2.87 12.16 4.64
N VAL A 169 -2.10 11.09 4.80
CA VAL A 169 -0.72 11.16 5.33
C VAL A 169 0.21 11.94 4.38
N GLU A 170 0.08 11.77 3.07
CA GLU A 170 0.80 12.54 2.06
C GLU A 170 0.49 14.04 2.10
N SER A 171 -0.74 14.41 2.49
CA SER A 171 -1.16 15.80 2.64
C SER A 171 -0.63 16.50 3.90
N LEU A 172 0.02 15.76 4.81
CA LEU A 172 0.62 16.31 6.03
C LEU A 172 1.99 16.95 5.72
N ALA A 173 2.90 16.96 6.70
CA ALA A 173 4.21 17.57 6.55
C ALA A 173 5.04 16.90 5.43
N PRO A 174 5.80 17.67 4.62
CA PRO A 174 6.62 17.10 3.55
C PRO A 174 7.60 16.04 4.07
N GLY A 175 7.55 14.85 3.47
CA GLY A 175 8.37 13.70 3.86
C GLY A 175 7.84 12.89 5.05
N PHE A 176 6.74 13.29 5.68
CA PHE A 176 6.13 12.53 6.77
C PHE A 176 5.58 11.17 6.30
N SER A 177 5.03 11.07 5.09
CA SER A 177 4.55 9.79 4.53
C SER A 177 5.66 8.75 4.41
N VAL A 178 6.82 9.16 3.89
CA VAL A 178 8.02 8.32 3.81
C VAL A 178 8.49 7.91 5.20
N TYR A 179 8.51 8.85 6.15
CA TYR A 179 8.88 8.54 7.53
C TYR A 179 7.92 7.54 8.19
N ALA A 180 6.61 7.75 8.05
CA ALA A 180 5.57 6.87 8.58
C ALA A 180 5.69 5.44 8.03
N LEU A 181 6.02 5.29 6.75
CA LEU A 181 6.30 4.00 6.13
C LEU A 181 7.53 3.32 6.76
N LEU A 182 8.63 4.06 6.94
CA LEU A 182 9.89 3.53 7.48
C LEU A 182 9.78 3.05 8.93
N ILE A 183 8.90 3.67 9.73
CA ILE A 183 8.65 3.25 11.11
C ILE A 183 7.50 2.24 11.24
N GLY A 184 6.86 1.84 10.14
CA GLY A 184 5.72 0.92 10.16
C GLY A 184 4.48 1.47 10.88
N LEU A 185 4.16 2.75 10.71
CA LEU A 185 3.00 3.36 11.35
C LEU A 185 1.70 2.90 10.65
N GLU A 186 0.89 2.10 11.33
CA GLU A 186 -0.40 1.57 10.83
C GLU A 186 -1.63 2.37 11.33
N GLU A 187 -1.42 3.37 12.18
CA GLU A 187 -2.52 4.15 12.77
C GLU A 187 -3.38 4.83 11.70
N SER A 188 -4.70 4.81 11.90
CA SER A 188 -5.70 5.33 10.96
C SER A 188 -6.48 6.52 11.51
N ASN A 189 -6.34 6.83 12.80
CA ASN A 189 -6.94 8.00 13.40
C ASN A 189 -6.35 9.30 12.82
N LYS A 190 -7.15 10.04 12.03
CA LYS A 190 -6.72 11.30 11.39
C LYS A 190 -6.23 12.36 12.37
N GLY A 191 -6.83 12.45 13.56
CA GLY A 191 -6.44 13.40 14.60
C GLY A 191 -5.05 13.09 15.17
N PHE A 192 -4.78 11.81 15.43
CA PHE A 192 -3.46 11.34 15.85
C PHE A 192 -2.40 11.58 14.77
N LEU A 193 -2.69 11.18 13.52
CA LEU A 193 -1.78 11.37 12.39
C LEU A 193 -1.46 12.85 12.16
N LEU A 194 -2.43 13.75 12.29
CA LEU A 194 -2.22 15.18 12.20
C LEU A 194 -1.26 15.68 13.29
N GLN A 195 -1.39 15.21 14.53
CA GLN A 195 -0.47 15.55 15.61
C GLN A 195 0.93 14.98 15.36
N CYS A 196 1.06 13.76 14.84
CA CYS A 196 2.34 13.19 14.42
C CYS A 196 3.00 14.04 13.33
N GLY A 197 2.26 14.42 12.29
CA GLY A 197 2.76 15.28 11.21
C GLY A 197 3.27 16.62 11.72
N ARG A 198 2.55 17.27 12.64
CA ARG A 198 3.00 18.53 13.28
C ARG A 198 4.27 18.35 14.10
N ARG A 199 4.37 17.28 14.89
CA ARG A 199 5.55 16.98 15.70
C ARG A 199 6.76 16.63 14.82
N PHE A 200 6.53 15.87 13.74
CA PHE A 200 7.53 15.54 12.73
C PHE A 200 8.11 16.80 12.08
N ASP A 201 7.25 17.73 11.65
CA ASP A 201 7.69 18.97 11.01
C ASP A 201 8.52 19.85 11.96
N ALA A 202 8.02 20.03 13.19
CA ALA A 202 8.70 20.77 14.23
C ALA A 202 10.08 20.17 14.54
N LEU A 203 10.14 18.85 14.77
CA LEU A 203 11.38 18.15 15.07
C LEU A 203 12.37 18.20 13.91
N THR A 204 11.89 17.98 12.68
CA THR A 204 12.73 18.05 11.47
C THR A 204 13.33 19.44 11.30
N THR A 205 12.53 20.48 11.53
CA THR A 205 13.00 21.88 11.48
C THR A 205 14.04 22.16 12.55
N ALA A 206 13.80 21.73 13.80
CA ALA A 206 14.74 21.94 14.89
C ALA A 206 16.06 21.18 14.71
N LEU A 207 16.02 19.96 14.16
CA LEU A 207 17.22 19.20 13.81
C LEU A 207 17.99 19.87 12.67
N LYS A 208 17.31 20.30 11.60
CA LYS A 208 17.94 21.01 10.48
C LYS A 208 18.63 22.30 10.92
N ALA A 209 18.03 23.04 11.85
CA ALA A 209 18.64 24.25 12.43
C ALA A 209 19.98 23.97 13.16
N ARG A 210 20.22 22.71 13.58
CA ARG A 210 21.49 22.25 14.16
C ARG A 210 22.36 21.46 13.16
N GLY A 211 22.03 21.49 11.87
CA GLY A 211 22.73 20.71 10.85
C GLY A 211 22.60 19.19 11.04
N LEU A 212 21.52 18.74 11.68
CA LEU A 212 21.18 17.34 11.89
C LEU A 212 20.06 16.90 10.95
N GLN A 213 19.98 15.59 10.70
CA GLN A 213 18.89 14.97 9.95
C GLN A 213 18.09 14.05 10.87
N LEU A 214 16.78 13.98 10.64
CA LEU A 214 15.90 13.04 11.32
C LEU A 214 16.26 11.62 10.88
N ARG A 215 16.49 10.73 11.85
CA ARG A 215 16.78 9.31 11.61
C ARG A 215 15.55 8.47 11.99
N PRO A 216 14.95 7.71 11.05
CA PRO A 216 13.82 6.82 11.33
C PRO A 216 14.10 5.79 12.42
N GLU A 217 15.34 5.33 12.53
CA GLU A 217 15.76 4.31 13.49
C GLU A 217 15.96 4.86 14.90
N SER A 218 15.92 6.19 15.06
CA SER A 218 16.07 6.82 16.38
C SER A 218 14.79 6.68 17.19
N LYS A 219 14.83 5.79 18.19
CA LYS A 219 13.71 5.59 19.13
C LYS A 219 13.31 6.85 19.89
N VAL A 220 14.25 7.76 20.14
CA VAL A 220 13.96 9.05 20.80
C VAL A 220 13.13 9.95 19.88
N CYS A 221 13.47 10.01 18.60
CA CYS A 221 12.71 10.77 17.60
C CYS A 221 11.33 10.15 17.36
N GLU A 222 11.28 8.82 17.19
CA GLU A 222 10.04 8.06 17.00
C GLU A 222 9.09 8.28 18.17
N HIS A 223 9.58 8.13 19.41
CA HIS A 223 8.78 8.33 20.61
C HIS A 223 8.24 9.77 20.67
N PHE A 224 9.08 10.78 20.46
CA PHE A 224 8.61 12.17 20.43
C PHE A 224 7.51 12.39 19.37
N ILE A 225 7.67 11.85 18.16
CA ILE A 225 6.72 12.03 17.07
C ILE A 225 5.40 11.31 17.34
N LEU A 226 5.43 10.11 17.92
CA LEU A 226 4.23 9.29 18.16
C LEU A 226 3.53 9.64 19.47
N SER A 227 4.25 9.64 20.60
CA SER A 227 3.67 9.86 21.93
C SER A 227 3.66 11.34 22.33
N GLY A 228 4.57 12.16 21.81
CA GLY A 228 4.66 13.59 22.16
C GLY A 228 5.33 13.79 23.52
N SER A 229 5.87 12.73 24.09
CA SER A 229 6.59 12.77 25.35
C SER A 229 7.95 13.44 25.15
N GLY A 230 8.27 14.38 26.05
CA GLY A 230 9.55 15.08 26.06
C GLY A 230 9.51 16.46 25.39
N LYS A 231 10.56 17.24 25.62
CA LYS A 231 10.74 18.57 25.00
C LYS A 231 11.58 18.42 23.74
N ILE A 232 11.17 19.07 22.66
CA ILE A 232 11.90 19.07 21.37
C ILE A 232 13.39 19.40 21.53
N ALA A 233 13.73 20.36 22.40
CA ALA A 233 15.12 20.73 22.67
C ALA A 233 15.95 19.56 23.21
N LYS A 234 15.40 18.78 24.15
CA LYS A 234 16.08 17.59 24.71
C LYS A 234 16.31 16.51 23.66
N VAL A 235 15.34 16.31 22.76
CA VAL A 235 15.48 15.35 21.64
C VAL A 235 16.59 15.78 20.70
N VAL A 236 16.63 17.07 20.35
CA VAL A 236 17.67 17.63 19.47
C VAL A 236 19.06 17.52 20.13
N ASP A 237 19.19 17.88 21.41
CA ASP A 237 20.44 17.79 22.14
C ASP A 237 20.92 16.33 22.27
N ALA A 238 20.01 15.37 22.47
CA ALA A 238 20.34 13.94 22.46
C ALA A 238 20.82 13.44 21.09
N MET A 239 20.22 13.93 20.00
CA MET A 239 20.65 13.60 18.63
C MET A 239 22.01 14.22 18.28
N GLU A 240 22.26 15.45 18.73
CA GLU A 240 23.55 16.14 18.59
C GLU A 240 24.67 15.38 19.35
N GLU A 241 24.41 15.03 20.61
CA GLU A 241 25.29 14.22 21.45
C GLU A 241 25.59 12.86 20.81
N LEU A 242 24.56 12.13 20.35
CA LEU A 242 24.75 10.82 19.74
C LEU A 242 25.56 10.90 18.43
N ARG A 243 25.38 11.97 17.63
CA ARG A 243 26.20 12.21 16.44
C ARG A 243 27.67 12.39 16.81
N PHE A 244 27.95 13.21 17.82
CA PHE A 244 29.32 13.45 18.28
C PHE A 244 29.95 12.18 18.84
N LEU A 245 29.24 11.48 19.75
CA LEU A 245 29.70 10.20 20.30
C LEU A 245 30.08 9.21 19.20
N ASN A 246 29.22 9.04 18.19
CA ASN A 246 29.48 8.07 17.13
C ASN A 246 30.58 8.48 16.15
N GLY A 247 30.76 9.78 15.90
CA GLY A 247 31.71 10.29 14.92
C GLY A 247 33.10 10.63 15.49
N CYS A 248 33.16 11.04 16.75
CA CYS A 248 34.34 11.65 17.34
C CYS A 248 34.91 10.84 18.52
N THR A 249 34.22 9.81 19.00
CA THR A 249 34.65 9.05 20.20
C THR A 249 34.72 7.54 19.97
N ASP A 250 35.23 6.80 20.96
CA ASP A 250 35.23 5.33 20.98
C ASP A 250 33.90 4.74 21.48
N TYR A 251 32.86 5.55 21.70
CA TYR A 251 31.55 5.14 22.20
C TYR A 251 30.94 3.94 21.44
N PRO A 252 30.94 3.87 20.08
CA PRO A 252 30.41 2.69 19.37
C PRO A 252 31.15 1.38 19.70
N ARG A 253 32.44 1.46 20.04
CA ARG A 253 33.22 0.30 20.46
C ARG A 253 32.85 -0.12 21.88
N ARG A 254 32.60 0.85 22.78
CA ARG A 254 32.13 0.60 24.15
C ARG A 254 30.74 -0.04 24.15
N CYS A 255 29.78 0.47 23.37
CA CYS A 255 28.44 -0.11 23.22
C CYS A 255 28.48 -1.57 22.78
N ARG A 256 29.23 -1.90 21.71
CA ARG A 256 29.37 -3.29 21.25
C ARG A 256 29.96 -4.22 22.31
N LYS A 257 30.91 -3.72 23.11
CA LYS A 257 31.48 -4.51 24.22
C LYS A 257 30.43 -4.77 25.30
N ILE A 258 29.63 -3.77 25.66
CA ILE A 258 28.54 -3.88 26.64
C ILE A 258 27.47 -4.88 26.14
N GLU A 259 27.06 -4.76 24.88
CA GLU A 259 26.07 -5.64 24.23
C GLU A 259 26.50 -7.11 24.23
N ASN A 260 27.78 -7.38 24.02
CA ASN A 260 28.32 -8.74 23.97
C ASN A 260 28.49 -9.39 25.35
N ILE A 261 28.59 -8.61 26.42
CA ILE A 261 28.89 -9.11 27.78
C ILE A 261 27.61 -9.27 28.60
N LEU A 262 26.67 -8.33 28.46
CA LEU A 262 25.45 -8.30 29.25
C LEU A 262 24.29 -8.89 28.46
N ASN A 263 23.36 -9.53 29.16
CA ASN A 263 22.09 -9.98 28.57
C ASN A 263 20.92 -9.08 29.00
N ASP A 264 21.00 -8.50 30.20
CA ASP A 264 19.97 -7.64 30.78
C ASP A 264 19.93 -6.26 30.08
N SER A 265 18.75 -5.86 29.60
CA SER A 265 18.55 -4.60 28.88
C SER A 265 18.66 -3.36 29.75
N GLU A 266 18.27 -3.42 31.02
CA GLU A 266 18.27 -2.27 31.92
C GLU A 266 19.69 -1.95 32.35
N ILE A 267 20.45 -2.99 32.72
CA ILE A 267 21.87 -2.86 33.07
C ILE A 267 22.68 -2.38 31.86
N LYS A 268 22.36 -2.85 30.64
CA LYS A 268 22.97 -2.33 29.40
C LYS A 268 22.79 -0.83 29.27
N GLN A 269 21.57 -0.35 29.46
CA GLN A 269 21.27 1.07 29.30
C GLN A 269 22.01 1.91 30.34
N GLU A 270 22.03 1.49 31.61
CA GLU A 270 22.79 2.19 32.66
C GLU A 270 24.29 2.27 32.31
N ARG A 271 24.89 1.16 31.88
CA ARG A 271 26.30 1.13 31.46
C ARG A 271 26.59 1.98 30.23
N MET A 272 25.66 2.04 29.29
CA MET A 272 25.79 2.91 28.12
C MET A 272 25.73 4.39 28.54
N GLU A 273 24.83 4.77 29.45
CA GLU A 273 24.78 6.13 29.99
C GLU A 273 26.04 6.49 30.78
N GLU A 274 26.55 5.59 31.62
CA GLU A 274 27.84 5.78 32.32
C GLU A 274 28.98 6.04 31.33
N ALA A 275 29.05 5.27 30.24
CA ALA A 275 30.06 5.49 29.20
C ALA A 275 29.94 6.86 28.52
N LYS A 276 28.73 7.40 28.35
CA LYS A 276 28.54 8.78 27.85
C LYS A 276 29.05 9.81 28.86
N MET A 277 28.75 9.63 30.14
CA MET A 277 29.17 10.54 31.21
C MET A 277 30.69 10.61 31.32
N GLU A 278 31.37 9.45 31.32
CA GLU A 278 32.84 9.37 31.33
C GLU A 278 33.45 10.09 30.12
N LEU A 279 32.88 9.90 28.93
CA LEU A 279 33.35 10.56 27.72
C LEU A 279 33.12 12.07 27.78
N CYS A 280 31.98 12.51 28.31
CA CYS A 280 31.72 13.93 28.52
C CYS A 280 32.82 14.57 29.38
N ILE A 281 33.17 13.97 30.53
CA ILE A 281 34.26 14.48 31.39
C ILE A 281 35.59 14.51 30.64
N ALA A 282 35.96 13.42 29.96
CA ALA A 282 37.23 13.34 29.24
C ALA A 282 37.36 14.42 28.14
N TYR A 283 36.26 14.75 27.47
CA TYR A 283 36.23 15.78 26.44
C TYR A 283 36.08 17.19 27.01
N LEU A 284 35.50 17.37 28.20
CA LEU A 284 35.54 18.66 28.91
C LEU A 284 36.95 18.99 29.39
N GLU A 285 37.71 17.98 29.84
CA GLU A 285 39.13 18.12 30.21
C GLU A 285 40.02 18.45 29.01
N ASN A 286 39.79 17.76 27.88
CA ASN A 286 40.54 17.99 26.66
C ASN A 286 39.69 17.68 25.42
N HIS A 287 39.05 18.72 24.88
CA HIS A 287 38.19 18.61 23.70
C HIS A 287 38.98 18.51 22.37
N ARG A 288 40.32 18.56 22.41
CA ARG A 288 41.22 18.37 21.25
C ARG A 288 40.92 19.31 20.05
N GLY A 289 40.43 20.51 20.34
CA GLY A 289 40.06 21.49 19.30
C GLY A 289 38.77 21.15 18.54
N LEU A 290 37.98 20.20 19.03
CA LEU A 290 36.64 19.89 18.50
C LEU A 290 35.58 20.75 19.19
N ASP A 291 34.51 21.04 18.46
CA ASP A 291 33.29 21.64 18.99
C ASP A 291 32.48 20.57 19.74
N LEU A 292 32.20 20.81 21.02
CA LEU A 292 31.43 19.87 21.83
C LEU A 292 29.93 20.03 21.59
N PRO A 293 29.13 18.97 21.77
CA PRO A 293 27.67 19.06 21.78
C PRO A 293 27.19 20.08 22.81
N ARG A 294 26.09 20.78 22.51
CA ARG A 294 25.57 21.82 23.41
C ARG A 294 25.25 21.28 24.80
N LYS A 295 24.75 20.04 24.88
CA LYS A 295 24.51 19.36 26.15
C LYS A 295 25.78 19.27 27.01
N TRP A 296 26.93 19.00 26.40
CA TRP A 296 28.20 18.89 27.11
C TRP A 296 28.74 20.26 27.48
N GLU A 297 28.60 21.25 26.59
CA GLU A 297 28.92 22.65 26.92
C GLU A 297 28.11 23.15 28.13
N ASN A 298 26.84 22.78 28.25
CA ASN A 298 26.03 23.10 29.44
C ASN A 298 26.56 22.44 30.72
N CYS A 299 27.35 21.37 30.63
CA CYS A 299 27.98 20.72 31.78
C CYS A 299 29.28 21.41 32.22
N ARG A 300 29.84 22.32 31.41
CA ARG A 300 31.14 22.96 31.66
C ARG A 300 31.20 23.72 32.98
N SER A 301 30.14 24.46 33.33
CA SER A 301 30.09 25.20 34.59
C SER A 301 30.20 24.28 35.82
N ARG A 302 29.46 23.16 35.82
CA ARG A 302 29.51 22.15 36.90
C ARG A 302 30.85 21.44 36.95
N PHE A 303 31.46 21.17 35.79
CA PHE A 303 32.79 20.61 35.71
C PHE A 303 33.84 21.55 36.34
N GLU A 304 33.81 22.84 36.00
CA GLU A 304 34.70 23.86 36.56
C GLU A 304 34.48 24.05 38.07
N GLU A 305 33.23 24.00 38.54
CA GLU A 305 32.89 24.06 39.96
C GLU A 305 33.56 22.92 40.75
N VAL A 306 33.47 21.68 40.26
CA VAL A 306 34.12 20.52 40.90
C VAL A 306 35.63 20.69 40.94
N GLN A 307 36.24 21.18 39.87
CA GLN A 307 37.68 21.45 39.84
C GLN A 307 38.09 22.54 40.83
N GLN A 308 37.32 23.64 40.91
CA GLN A 308 37.59 24.74 41.83
C GLN A 308 37.43 24.33 43.31
N ALA A 309 36.50 23.41 43.60
CA ALA A 309 36.32 22.84 44.92
C ALA A 309 37.42 21.81 45.31
N GLY A 310 38.37 21.52 44.41
CA GLY A 310 39.40 20.50 44.61
C GLY A 310 38.90 19.06 44.49
N GLY A 311 37.69 18.86 43.95
CA GLY A 311 37.13 17.54 43.67
C GLY A 311 37.76 16.89 42.44
N ILE A 312 37.55 15.58 42.31
CA ILE A 312 37.99 14.79 41.15
C ILE A 312 36.78 14.61 40.20
N PRO A 313 36.76 15.24 39.01
CA PRO A 313 35.60 15.18 38.10
C PRO A 313 35.13 13.76 37.75
N GLN A 314 36.05 12.80 37.66
CA GLN A 314 35.75 11.39 37.40
C GLN A 314 34.93 10.74 38.53
N CYS A 315 35.02 11.23 39.77
CA CYS A 315 34.21 10.76 40.89
C CYS A 315 32.82 11.42 40.94
N GLU A 316 32.63 12.56 40.27
CA GLU A 316 31.42 13.37 40.28
C GLU A 316 30.69 13.39 38.92
N VAL A 317 30.91 12.36 38.09
CA VAL A 317 30.36 12.23 36.73
C VAL A 317 28.84 12.43 36.66
N ARG A 318 28.10 11.90 37.64
CA ARG A 318 26.63 12.00 37.69
C ARG A 318 26.16 13.42 38.01
N TYR A 319 26.89 14.14 38.88
CA TYR A 319 26.60 15.54 39.19
C TYR A 319 26.86 16.42 37.97
N ILE A 320 28.04 16.28 37.35
CA ILE A 320 28.45 17.13 36.24
C ILE A 320 27.53 16.95 35.02
N TYR A 321 27.13 15.71 34.74
CA TYR A 321 26.28 15.35 33.61
C TYR A 321 24.77 15.47 33.89
N SER A 322 24.38 15.88 35.11
CA SER A 322 22.96 16.09 35.44
C SER A 322 22.34 17.18 34.54
N GLU A 323 21.02 17.16 34.37
CA GLU A 323 20.30 18.27 33.71
C GLU A 323 19.94 19.35 34.72
#